data_AF-A0A7S0Z7P7-F1
#
_entry.id   AF-A0A7S0Z7P7-F1
#
_cell.length_a   1.000
_cell.length_b   1.000
_cell.length_c   1.000
_cell.angle_alpha   90.00
_cell.angle_beta   90.00
_cell.angle_gamma   90.00
#
_symmetry.space_group_name_H-M   'P 1'
#
loop_
_entity.id
_entity.type
_entity.pdbx_description
1 polymer ?
#
loop_
_entity_poly.entity_id
_entity_poly.type
_entity_poly.pdbx_seq_one_letter_code
_entity_poly.pdbx_strand_id
1 'polypeptide(L)'
;VLSMVVLNFGLKRLDPNRQTNKAAIERKKELAERLGRPKLDTNVYEDVIAADVANPDHIDVTFNSIGGLQDTKRSLYELVILPLVRPELFARGKLLQPAKGVLLYGPPGTGKTLLAKALAKESGACFINVRSSTLQSKWFGDAQKLVSAVFTLAWKLQ
;
A
#
# COMPACT_ATOMS: atom_id res chain seq x y z
N VAL A 1 -41.33 -2.55 26.87
CA VAL A 1 -40.37 -3.19 25.93
C VAL A 1 -40.66 -2.84 24.47
N LEU A 2 -41.91 -2.90 23.97
CA LEU A 2 -42.25 -2.54 22.58
C LEU A 2 -41.88 -1.09 22.17
N SER A 3 -42.11 -0.11 23.04
CA SER A 3 -41.85 1.32 22.72
C SER A 3 -40.36 1.61 22.41
N MET A 4 -39.44 0.96 23.13
CA MET A 4 -38.00 1.14 22.95
C MET A 4 -37.47 0.50 21.65
N VAL A 5 -38.10 -0.59 21.21
CA VAL A 5 -37.79 -1.26 19.93
C VAL A 5 -38.29 -0.41 18.75
N VAL A 6 -39.49 0.16 18.85
CA VAL A 6 -40.05 1.03 17.82
C VAL A 6 -39.24 2.33 17.71
N LEU A 7 -38.80 2.90 18.83
CA LEU A 7 -37.97 4.09 18.84
C LEU A 7 -36.57 3.83 18.25
N ASN A 8 -35.93 2.71 18.61
CA ASN A 8 -34.66 2.29 17.99
C ASN A 8 -34.81 1.96 16.50
N PHE A 9 -35.96 1.43 16.07
CA PHE A 9 -36.24 1.14 14.66
C PHE A 9 -36.52 2.42 13.86
N GLY A 10 -37.19 3.40 14.47
CA GLY A 10 -37.45 4.72 13.91
C GLY A 10 -36.18 5.57 13.76
N LEU A 11 -35.32 5.59 14.79
CA LEU A 11 -34.02 6.27 14.74
C LEU A 11 -33.08 5.63 13.71
N LYS A 12 -33.04 4.29 13.61
CA LYS A 12 -32.27 3.57 12.56
C LYS A 12 -32.74 3.85 11.11
N ARG A 13 -33.93 4.41 10.93
CA ARG A 13 -34.45 4.83 9.60
C ARG A 13 -34.13 6.29 9.26
N LEU A 14 -33.76 7.11 10.24
CA LEU A 14 -33.57 8.55 10.09
C LEU A 14 -32.11 9.00 9.95
N ASP A 15 -31.15 8.08 9.81
CA ASP A 15 -29.76 8.43 9.51
C ASP A 15 -29.60 8.89 8.04
N PRO A 16 -29.41 10.20 7.77
CA PRO A 16 -29.24 10.71 6.41
C PRO A 16 -27.91 10.24 5.78
N ASN A 17 -26.96 9.78 6.61
CA ASN A 17 -25.64 9.34 6.19
C ASN A 17 -25.59 7.84 5.80
N ARG A 18 -26.73 7.13 5.80
CA ARG A 18 -26.77 5.69 5.51
C ARG A 18 -26.58 5.38 4.03
N GLN A 19 -27.11 6.23 3.14
CA GLN A 19 -26.97 6.06 1.69
C GLN A 19 -25.55 6.40 1.24
N THR A 20 -24.96 7.47 1.79
CA THR A 20 -23.57 7.89 1.56
C THR A 20 -22.58 6.84 2.09
N ASN A 21 -22.80 6.28 3.29
CA ASN A 21 -21.95 5.21 3.82
C ASN A 21 -22.05 3.92 2.99
N LYS A 22 -23.24 3.55 2.51
CA LYS A 22 -23.41 2.39 1.61
C LYS A 22 -22.67 2.60 0.29
N ALA A 23 -22.84 3.76 -0.35
CA ALA A 23 -22.15 4.09 -1.59
C ALA A 23 -20.61 4.14 -1.43
N ALA A 24 -20.11 4.60 -0.29
CA ALA A 24 -18.69 4.59 0.04
C ALA A 24 -18.15 3.16 0.21
N ILE A 25 -18.91 2.28 0.87
CA ILE A 25 -18.55 0.86 1.04
C ILE A 25 -18.56 0.13 -0.31
N GLU A 26 -19.51 0.45 -1.17
CA GLU A 26 -19.67 -0.16 -2.49
C GLU A 26 -18.55 0.27 -3.45
N ARG A 27 -18.20 1.57 -3.45
CA ARG A 27 -17.01 2.07 -4.17
C ARG A 27 -15.71 1.46 -3.64
N LYS A 28 -15.59 1.24 -2.32
CA LYS A 28 -14.44 0.53 -1.73
C LYS A 28 -14.35 -0.92 -2.20
N LYS A 29 -15.49 -1.63 -2.26
CA LYS A 29 -15.54 -3.00 -2.80
C LYS A 29 -15.20 -3.05 -4.28
N GLU A 30 -15.75 -2.13 -5.06
CA GLU A 30 -15.49 -2.05 -6.51
C GLU A 30 -14.03 -1.69 -6.79
N LEU A 31 -13.44 -0.76 -6.04
CA LEU A 31 -12.01 -0.45 -6.13
C LEU A 31 -11.15 -1.63 -5.66
N ALA A 32 -11.55 -2.35 -4.60
CA ALA A 32 -10.84 -3.55 -4.16
C ALA A 32 -10.89 -4.68 -5.21
N GLU A 33 -12.03 -4.90 -5.85
CA GLU A 33 -12.18 -5.89 -6.93
C GLU A 33 -11.40 -5.48 -8.19
N ARG A 34 -11.49 -4.22 -8.62
CA ARG A 34 -10.76 -3.71 -9.79
C ARG A 34 -9.25 -3.68 -9.61
N LEU A 35 -8.77 -3.61 -8.37
CA LEU A 35 -7.34 -3.62 -8.03
C LEU A 35 -6.84 -5.02 -7.63
N GLY A 36 -7.69 -6.04 -7.69
CA GLY A 36 -7.35 -7.42 -7.34
C GLY A 36 -6.93 -7.59 -5.88
N ARG A 37 -7.48 -6.79 -4.95
CA ARG A 37 -7.03 -6.79 -3.56
C ARG A 37 -7.70 -7.86 -2.71
N PRO A 38 -6.98 -8.44 -1.73
CA PRO A 38 -7.60 -9.23 -0.68
C PRO A 38 -8.63 -8.38 0.10
N LYS A 39 -9.73 -8.99 0.54
CA LYS A 39 -10.72 -8.33 1.42
C LYS A 39 -10.08 -8.07 2.79
N LEU A 40 -9.46 -6.91 2.93
CA LEU A 40 -8.84 -6.46 4.17
C LEU A 40 -9.84 -5.63 4.97
N ASP A 41 -9.90 -5.87 6.28
CA ASP A 41 -10.58 -4.98 7.21
C ASP A 41 -9.72 -3.73 7.40
N THR A 42 -10.16 -2.60 6.83
CA THR A 42 -9.40 -1.34 6.79
C THR A 42 -10.04 -0.24 7.61
N ASN A 43 -9.20 0.56 8.26
CA ASN A 43 -9.62 1.79 8.94
C ASN A 43 -9.70 2.96 7.94
N VAL A 44 -10.42 4.03 8.29
CA VAL A 44 -10.58 5.28 7.53
C VAL A 44 -9.24 5.83 7.03
N TYR A 45 -8.18 5.80 7.85
CA TYR A 45 -6.86 6.28 7.45
C TYR A 45 -6.16 5.32 6.47
N GLU A 46 -6.35 4.01 6.64
CA GLU A 46 -5.81 3.01 5.72
C GLU A 46 -6.50 3.09 4.37
N ASP A 47 -7.81 3.37 4.33
CA ASP A 47 -8.56 3.56 3.08
C ASP A 47 -8.02 4.72 2.23
N VAL A 48 -7.55 5.79 2.87
CA VAL A 48 -6.94 6.93 2.17
C VAL A 48 -5.65 6.50 1.48
N ILE A 49 -4.78 5.76 2.19
CA ILE A 49 -3.52 5.25 1.63
C ILE A 49 -3.79 4.14 0.61
N ALA A 50 -4.83 3.35 0.83
CA ALA A 50 -5.24 2.28 -0.07
C ALA A 50 -5.52 2.82 -1.47
N ALA A 51 -5.98 4.05 -1.66
CA ALA A 51 -6.14 4.60 -3.01
C ALA A 51 -4.80 4.70 -3.79
N ASP A 52 -3.66 4.82 -3.10
CA ASP A 52 -2.33 5.00 -3.68
C ASP A 52 -1.52 3.68 -3.82
N VAL A 53 -2.13 2.52 -3.53
CA VAL A 53 -1.48 1.20 -3.67
C VAL A 53 -1.69 0.62 -5.08
N ALA A 54 -0.59 0.33 -5.77
CA ALA A 54 -0.59 -0.34 -7.06
C ALA A 54 -0.29 -1.85 -6.91
N ASN A 55 -1.09 -2.67 -7.59
CA ASN A 55 -0.86 -4.10 -7.70
C ASN A 55 0.27 -4.35 -8.73
N PRO A 56 1.26 -5.21 -8.43
CA PRO A 56 2.34 -5.56 -9.35
C PRO A 56 1.84 -6.02 -10.74
N ASP A 57 0.69 -6.68 -10.85
CA ASP A 57 0.16 -7.13 -12.14
C ASP A 57 -0.13 -5.98 -13.11
N HIS A 58 -0.53 -4.83 -12.57
CA HIS A 58 -0.85 -3.62 -13.34
C HIS A 58 0.36 -2.70 -13.57
N ILE A 59 1.57 -3.10 -13.15
CA ILE A 59 2.80 -2.39 -13.44
C ILE A 59 3.38 -2.93 -14.76
N ASP A 60 3.44 -2.08 -15.77
CA ASP A 60 3.92 -2.45 -17.13
C ASP A 60 5.44 -2.33 -17.31
N VAL A 61 6.16 -1.94 -16.26
CA VAL A 61 7.59 -1.64 -16.31
C VAL A 61 8.36 -2.80 -15.66
N THR A 62 9.36 -3.33 -16.36
CA THR A 62 10.25 -4.42 -15.89
C THR A 62 11.71 -3.98 -15.90
N PHE A 63 12.64 -4.75 -15.31
CA PHE A 63 14.06 -4.36 -15.35
C PHE A 63 14.64 -4.33 -16.76
N ASN A 64 14.07 -5.08 -17.70
CA ASN A 64 14.47 -5.07 -19.10
C ASN A 64 14.06 -3.79 -19.82
N SER A 65 13.02 -3.09 -19.35
CA SER A 65 12.57 -1.81 -19.90
C SER A 65 13.52 -0.64 -19.57
N ILE A 66 14.48 -0.85 -18.66
CA ILE A 66 15.40 0.18 -18.18
C ILE A 66 16.76 0.00 -18.85
N GLY A 67 17.26 0.99 -19.58
CA GLY A 67 18.61 0.96 -20.13
C GLY A 67 19.69 1.11 -19.06
N GLY A 68 20.77 0.33 -19.14
CA GLY A 68 21.94 0.46 -18.27
C GLY A 68 21.71 0.07 -16.81
N LEU A 69 22.46 0.72 -15.89
CA LEU A 69 22.38 0.55 -14.43
C LEU A 69 22.53 -0.91 -13.94
N GLN A 70 23.34 -1.71 -14.63
CA GLN A 70 23.44 -3.15 -14.36
C GLN A 70 23.89 -3.45 -12.94
N ASP A 71 24.87 -2.71 -12.43
CA ASP A 71 25.34 -2.88 -11.04
C ASP A 71 24.25 -2.52 -10.04
N THR A 72 23.53 -1.42 -10.26
CA THR A 72 22.42 -1.00 -9.39
C THR A 72 21.27 -2.01 -9.40
N LYS A 73 20.89 -2.52 -10.58
CA LYS A 73 19.86 -3.57 -10.71
C LYS A 73 20.27 -4.84 -9.97
N ARG A 74 21.54 -5.26 -10.10
CA ARG A 74 22.07 -6.42 -9.37
C ARG A 74 22.02 -6.21 -7.87
N SER A 75 22.49 -5.06 -7.37
CA SER A 75 22.41 -4.74 -5.94
C SER A 75 20.96 -4.71 -5.45
N LEU A 76 20.03 -4.13 -6.20
CA LEU A 76 18.61 -4.14 -5.82
C LEU A 76 18.02 -5.56 -5.80
N TYR A 77 18.39 -6.41 -6.74
CA TYR A 77 17.97 -7.80 -6.77
C TYR A 77 18.44 -8.54 -5.50
N GLU A 78 19.71 -8.39 -5.13
CA GLU A 78 20.29 -9.03 -3.94
C GLU A 78 19.73 -8.47 -2.63
N LEU A 79 19.49 -7.15 -2.55
CA LEU A 79 19.05 -6.48 -1.33
C LEU A 79 17.54 -6.58 -1.08
N VAL A 80 16.73 -6.67 -2.13
CA VAL A 80 15.26 -6.59 -2.03
C VAL A 80 14.58 -7.85 -2.57
N ILE A 81 14.86 -8.27 -3.79
CA ILE A 81 14.15 -9.41 -4.40
C ILE A 81 14.56 -10.72 -3.71
N LEU A 82 15.87 -10.93 -3.50
CA LEU A 82 16.38 -12.19 -2.96
C LEU A 82 15.84 -12.50 -1.55
N PRO A 83 15.78 -11.55 -0.59
CA PRO A 83 15.15 -11.80 0.71
C PRO A 83 13.65 -12.09 0.63
N LEU A 84 12.94 -11.51 -0.33
CA LEU A 84 11.50 -11.72 -0.52
C LEU A 84 11.20 -13.09 -1.13
N VAL A 85 11.99 -13.52 -2.13
CA VAL A 85 11.80 -14.79 -2.84
C VAL A 85 12.37 -15.99 -2.07
N ARG A 86 13.47 -15.79 -1.32
CA ARG A 86 14.17 -16.85 -0.59
C ARG A 86 14.46 -16.47 0.87
N PRO A 87 13.43 -16.29 1.70
CA PRO A 87 13.60 -15.91 3.11
C PRO A 87 14.41 -16.95 3.91
N GLU A 88 14.42 -18.22 3.49
CA GLU A 88 15.16 -19.31 4.14
C GLU A 88 16.67 -19.07 4.20
N LEU A 89 17.23 -18.34 3.24
CA LEU A 89 18.66 -17.98 3.20
C LEU A 89 19.03 -16.96 4.29
N PHE A 90 18.06 -16.17 4.75
CA PHE A 90 18.24 -15.10 5.73
C PHE A 90 17.75 -15.50 7.14
N ALA A 91 17.01 -16.60 7.26
CA ALA A 91 16.44 -17.05 8.54
C ALA A 91 17.44 -17.71 9.49
N ARG A 92 18.52 -18.31 8.97
CA ARG A 92 19.40 -19.22 9.75
C ARG A 92 20.74 -18.61 10.20
N GLY A 93 21.13 -17.46 9.67
CA GLY A 93 22.46 -16.88 9.92
C GLY A 93 22.40 -15.42 10.40
N LYS A 94 23.25 -15.06 11.37
CA LYS A 94 23.45 -13.65 11.78
C LYS A 94 24.21 -12.82 10.73
N LEU A 95 24.82 -13.47 9.74
CA LEU A 95 25.69 -12.87 8.73
C LEU A 95 24.91 -12.17 7.60
N LEU A 96 23.74 -12.69 7.24
CA LEU A 96 22.92 -12.17 6.15
C LEU A 96 21.62 -11.63 6.74
N GLN A 97 21.51 -10.31 6.84
CA GLN A 97 20.28 -9.64 7.26
C GLN A 97 19.62 -8.95 6.06
N PRO A 98 18.29 -9.06 5.90
CA PRO A 98 17.57 -8.30 4.88
C PRO A 98 17.80 -6.79 5.06
N ALA A 99 17.93 -6.07 3.95
CA ALA A 99 18.03 -4.62 4.00
C ALA A 99 16.74 -4.02 4.56
N LYS A 100 16.85 -3.17 5.60
CA LYS A 100 15.67 -2.50 6.19
C LYS A 100 15.07 -1.43 5.26
N GLY A 101 15.86 -0.92 4.32
CA GLY A 101 15.42 0.08 3.36
C GLY A 101 16.52 0.39 2.35
N VAL A 102 16.12 0.83 1.17
CA VAL A 102 17.03 1.22 0.09
C VAL A 102 16.72 2.65 -0.34
N LEU A 103 17.76 3.48 -0.44
CA LEU A 103 17.66 4.86 -0.90
C LEU A 103 18.23 4.99 -2.32
N LEU A 104 17.38 5.35 -3.27
CA LEU A 104 17.79 5.69 -4.63
C LEU A 104 17.99 7.20 -4.75
N TYR A 105 19.22 7.65 -5.02
CA TYR A 105 19.55 9.08 -5.12
C TYR A 105 20.19 9.44 -6.47
N GLY A 106 20.34 10.74 -6.75
CA GLY A 106 21.01 11.29 -7.93
C GLY A 106 20.18 12.35 -8.67
N PRO A 107 20.65 12.84 -9.83
CA PRO A 107 19.96 13.87 -10.62
C PRO A 107 18.52 13.49 -11.01
N PRO A 108 17.63 14.47 -11.24
CA PRO A 108 16.32 14.18 -11.81
C PRO A 108 16.46 13.57 -13.21
N GLY A 109 15.52 12.69 -13.59
CA GLY A 109 15.52 12.06 -14.91
C GLY A 109 16.34 10.77 -15.06
N THR A 110 17.10 10.33 -14.04
CA THR A 110 17.87 9.06 -14.12
C THR A 110 17.04 7.79 -13.86
N GLY A 111 15.71 7.86 -13.98
CA GLY A 111 14.84 6.69 -13.88
C GLY A 111 14.62 6.09 -12.49
N LYS A 112 14.90 6.80 -11.38
CA LYS A 112 14.73 6.27 -10.00
C LYS A 112 13.32 5.74 -9.71
N THR A 113 12.29 6.50 -10.03
CA THR A 113 10.89 6.08 -9.85
C THR A 113 10.53 4.91 -10.75
N LEU A 114 11.09 4.87 -11.96
CA LEU A 114 10.85 3.81 -12.93
C LEU A 114 11.54 2.51 -12.48
N LEU A 115 12.74 2.60 -11.91
CA LEU A 115 13.45 1.49 -11.27
C LEU A 115 12.70 0.93 -10.06
N ALA A 116 12.10 1.79 -9.23
CA ALA A 116 11.28 1.34 -8.10
C ALA A 116 10.01 0.60 -8.55
N LYS A 117 9.35 1.07 -9.62
CA LYS A 117 8.19 0.36 -10.22
C LYS A 117 8.60 -0.99 -10.79
N ALA A 118 9.70 -1.03 -11.55
CA ALA A 118 10.23 -2.29 -12.07
C ALA A 118 10.57 -3.27 -10.95
N LEU A 119 11.21 -2.79 -9.88
CA LEU A 119 11.52 -3.61 -8.71
C LEU A 119 10.27 -4.25 -8.09
N ALA A 120 9.18 -3.50 -7.94
CA ALA A 120 7.92 -4.01 -7.44
C ALA A 120 7.30 -5.07 -8.36
N LYS A 121 7.41 -4.88 -9.69
CA LYS A 121 6.95 -5.86 -10.68
C LYS A 121 7.74 -7.17 -10.58
N GLU A 122 9.06 -7.09 -10.50
CA GLU A 122 9.95 -8.25 -10.45
C GLU A 122 9.87 -9.00 -9.11
N SER A 123 9.62 -8.30 -8.00
CA SER A 123 9.43 -8.95 -6.69
C SER A 123 8.01 -9.50 -6.48
N GLY A 124 7.05 -9.13 -7.34
CA GLY A 124 5.63 -9.45 -7.13
C GLY A 124 5.03 -8.81 -5.88
N ALA A 125 5.66 -7.75 -5.34
CA ALA A 125 5.20 -7.07 -4.15
C ALA A 125 4.27 -5.89 -4.47
N CYS A 126 3.36 -5.58 -3.54
CA CYS A 126 2.53 -4.38 -3.64
C CYS A 126 3.39 -3.10 -3.60
N PHE A 127 3.08 -2.14 -4.48
CA PHE A 127 3.77 -0.84 -4.53
C PHE A 127 2.91 0.25 -3.91
N ILE A 128 3.34 0.84 -2.79
CA ILE A 128 2.63 1.94 -2.13
C ILE A 128 3.29 3.27 -2.48
N ASN A 129 2.61 4.13 -3.23
CA ASN A 129 3.14 5.44 -3.60
C ASN A 129 2.77 6.52 -2.57
N VAL A 130 3.62 6.72 -1.56
CA VAL A 130 3.36 7.72 -0.51
C VAL A 130 3.80 9.11 -0.96
N ARG A 131 2.83 10.00 -1.18
CA ARG A 131 3.09 11.42 -1.50
C ARG A 131 3.09 12.26 -0.23
N SER A 132 3.95 13.28 -0.18
CA SER A 132 3.99 14.23 0.95
C SER A 132 2.63 14.90 1.19
N SER A 133 1.90 15.22 0.12
CA SER A 133 0.54 15.78 0.21
C SER A 133 -0.48 14.82 0.85
N THR A 134 -0.29 13.50 0.71
CA THR A 134 -1.16 12.49 1.34
C THR A 134 -0.91 12.43 2.84
N LEU A 135 0.32 12.69 3.30
CA LEU A 135 0.67 12.67 4.72
C LEU A 135 0.36 14.00 5.44
N GLN A 136 0.20 15.09 4.71
CA GLN A 136 -0.13 16.41 5.26
C GLN A 136 -1.65 16.57 5.39
N SER A 137 -2.18 16.45 6.61
CA SER A 137 -3.57 16.76 6.93
C SER A 137 -3.73 18.19 7.44
N LYS A 138 -4.88 18.83 7.15
CA LYS A 138 -5.24 20.14 7.73
C LYS A 138 -5.43 20.11 9.25
N TRP A 139 -5.67 18.92 9.81
CA TRP A 139 -5.95 18.71 11.24
C TRP A 139 -4.70 18.20 11.97
N PHE A 140 -4.41 18.78 13.12
CA PHE A 140 -3.26 18.43 13.95
C PHE A 140 -3.38 16.99 14.47
N GLY A 141 -2.31 16.19 14.33
CA GLY A 141 -2.25 14.80 14.80
C GLY A 141 -2.73 13.74 13.80
N ASP A 142 -3.43 14.12 12.72
CA ASP A 142 -3.85 13.16 11.69
C ASP A 142 -2.69 12.67 10.81
N ALA A 143 -1.65 13.48 10.62
CA ALA A 143 -0.44 13.09 9.91
C ALA A 143 0.24 11.84 10.52
N GLN A 144 0.34 11.76 11.84
CA GLN A 144 0.94 10.60 12.53
C GLN A 144 0.10 9.33 12.33
N LYS A 145 -1.23 9.47 12.35
CA LYS A 145 -2.15 8.36 12.10
C LYS A 145 -2.05 7.87 10.66
N LEU A 146 -1.88 8.78 9.69
CA LEU A 146 -1.65 8.44 8.29
C LEU A 146 -0.34 7.69 8.11
N VAL A 147 0.75 8.15 8.74
CA VAL A 147 2.04 7.43 8.71
C VAL A 147 1.89 6.03 9.32
N SER A 148 1.25 5.91 10.48
CA SER A 148 0.96 4.60 11.08
C SER A 148 0.14 3.71 10.15
N ALA A 149 -0.88 4.27 9.50
CA ALA A 149 -1.76 3.55 8.58
C ALA A 149 -1.00 3.04 7.34
N VAL A 150 0.02 3.76 6.85
CA VAL A 150 0.88 3.25 5.75
C VAL A 150 1.53 1.92 6.14
N PHE A 151 2.15 1.85 7.32
CA PHE A 151 2.83 0.64 7.77
C PHE A 151 1.84 -0.48 8.15
N THR A 152 0.74 -0.15 8.82
CA THR A 152 -0.30 -1.14 9.15
C THR A 152 -0.93 -1.72 7.89
N LEU A 153 -1.20 -0.89 6.88
CA LEU A 153 -1.69 -1.36 5.59
C LEU A 153 -0.66 -2.22 4.86
N ALA A 154 0.61 -1.82 4.84
CA ALA A 154 1.68 -2.61 4.23
C ALA A 154 1.79 -4.00 4.86
N TRP A 155 1.68 -4.08 6.20
CA TRP A 155 1.67 -5.36 6.92
C TRP A 155 0.48 -6.25 6.54
N LYS A 156 -0.69 -5.66 6.31
CA LYS A 156 -1.91 -6.37 5.88
C LYS A 156 -1.85 -6.85 4.42
N LEU A 157 -1.00 -6.22 3.60
CA LEU A 157 -0.85 -6.54 2.17
C LEU A 157 0.26 -7.56 1.88
N GLN A 158 1.07 -7.90 2.89
CA GLN A 158 2.12 -8.92 2.82
C GLN A 158 1.53 -10.32 3.02
#